data_AF-A0AAD2E3K2-F1
#
_entry.id   AF-A0AAD2E3K2-F1
#
_cell.length_a   1.000
_cell.length_b   1.000
_cell.length_c   1.000
_cell.angle_alpha   90.00
_cell.angle_beta   90.00
_cell.angle_gamma   90.00
#
_symmetry.space_group_name_H-M   'P 1'
#
loop_
_entity.id
_entity.type
_entity.pdbx_description
1 polymer ?
#
loop_
_entity_poly.entity_id
_entity_poly.type
_entity_poly.pdbx_seq_one_letter_code
_entity_poly.pdbx_strand_id
1 'polypeptide(L)'
;MNTNFQKVFDRILDVAVEGKLSEEQMIKRLFVFSDMEFDKASGNPWETDYQAIQRKFREKGYQNVPEIVFWNLRNSRSTPVLANQSGVALVSGFSKNLLTMFLEGGGVVNPEEVMELAISGEEYKKLVVFD
;
A
#
# COMPACT_ATOMS: atom_id res chain seq x y z
N MET A 1 11.66 7.10 17.66
CA MET A 1 10.18 7.19 17.64
C MET A 1 9.68 5.90 17.01
N ASN A 2 8.70 5.22 17.58
CA ASN A 2 8.30 3.87 17.15
C ASN A 2 6.93 3.92 16.45
N THR A 3 6.80 3.25 15.30
CA THR A 3 5.59 3.24 14.49
C THR A 3 4.81 1.95 14.71
N ASN A 4 3.72 2.01 15.48
CA ASN A 4 2.86 0.85 15.71
C ASN A 4 1.83 0.68 14.57
N PHE A 5 2.16 -0.18 13.62
CA PHE A 5 1.33 -0.43 12.44
C PHE A 5 -0.03 -1.07 12.76
N GLN A 6 -0.12 -1.91 13.80
CA GLN A 6 -1.38 -2.56 14.20
C GLN A 6 -2.47 -1.57 14.61
N LYS A 7 -2.09 -0.45 15.25
CA LYS A 7 -3.04 0.59 15.69
C LYS A 7 -3.79 1.24 14.54
N VAL A 8 -3.22 1.24 13.34
CA VAL A 8 -3.90 1.75 12.13
C VAL A 8 -5.14 0.90 11.84
N PHE A 9 -4.99 -0.43 11.88
CA PHE A 9 -6.10 -1.36 11.64
C PHE A 9 -7.10 -1.39 12.78
N ASP A 10 -6.65 -1.25 14.03
CA ASP A 10 -7.55 -1.09 15.18
C ASP A 10 -8.44 0.13 14.97
N ARG A 11 -7.86 1.26 14.56
CA ARG A 11 -8.62 2.49 14.33
C ARG A 11 -9.61 2.36 13.15
N ILE A 12 -9.22 1.71 12.06
CA ILE A 12 -10.11 1.44 10.92
C ILE A 12 -11.31 0.60 11.37
N LEU A 13 -11.06 -0.47 12.12
CA LEU A 13 -12.12 -1.36 12.60
C LEU A 13 -13.03 -0.68 13.61
N ASP A 14 -12.49 0.15 14.51
CA ASP A 14 -13.30 0.91 15.47
C ASP A 14 -14.31 1.81 14.76
N VAL A 15 -13.85 2.56 13.75
CA VAL A 15 -14.72 3.43 12.94
C VAL A 15 -15.74 2.61 12.16
N ALA A 16 -15.34 1.47 11.59
CA ALA A 16 -16.25 0.61 10.82
C ALA A 16 -17.37 0.02 11.69
N VAL A 17 -17.03 -0.45 12.88
CA VAL A 17 -17.99 -1.02 13.85
C VAL A 17 -18.92 0.06 14.40
N GLU A 18 -18.38 1.23 14.77
CA GLU A 18 -19.16 2.37 15.25
C GLU A 18 -20.14 2.86 14.17
N GLY A 19 -19.66 2.95 12.93
CA GLY A 19 -20.46 3.34 11.76
C GLY A 19 -21.38 2.24 11.22
N LYS A 20 -21.32 1.01 11.76
CA LYS A 20 -22.05 -0.18 11.27
C LYS A 20 -21.88 -0.40 9.77
N LEU A 21 -20.65 -0.23 9.27
CA LEU A 21 -20.34 -0.36 7.86
C LEU A 21 -20.52 -1.81 7.41
N SER A 22 -21.14 -1.99 6.24
CA SER A 22 -21.12 -3.27 5.53
C SER A 22 -19.75 -3.55 4.92
N GLU A 23 -19.51 -4.80 4.54
CA GLU A 23 -18.27 -5.21 3.87
C GLU A 23 -17.98 -4.37 2.60
N GLU A 24 -19.02 -3.97 1.87
CA GLU A 24 -18.92 -3.17 0.65
C GLU A 24 -18.50 -1.72 0.93
N GLN A 25 -18.80 -1.22 2.13
CA GLN A 25 -18.45 0.12 2.60
C GLN A 25 -17.07 0.17 3.26
N MET A 26 -16.44 -0.98 3.49
CA MET A 26 -15.09 -1.04 4.02
C MET A 26 -14.09 -0.46 3.02
N ILE A 27 -13.00 0.07 3.58
CA ILE A 27 -11.88 0.50 2.77
C ILE A 27 -11.34 -0.70 1.96
N LYS A 28 -11.11 -0.48 0.67
CA LYS A 28 -10.65 -1.53 -0.24
C LYS A 28 -9.13 -1.59 -0.36
N ARG A 29 -8.46 -0.45 -0.14
CA ARG A 29 -7.01 -0.30 -0.29
C ARG A 29 -6.46 0.71 0.71
N LEU A 30 -5.30 0.40 1.28
CA LEU A 30 -4.54 1.22 2.21
C LEU A 30 -3.15 1.49 1.63
N PHE A 31 -2.80 2.77 1.46
CA PHE A 31 -1.47 3.19 1.03
C PHE A 31 -0.65 3.64 2.22
N VAL A 32 0.52 3.01 2.39
CA VAL A 32 1.40 3.24 3.52
C VAL A 32 2.72 3.82 3.01
N PHE A 33 2.85 5.13 3.13
CA PHE A 33 4.07 5.86 2.81
C PHE A 33 4.97 5.90 4.04
N SER A 34 6.03 5.11 4.07
CA SER A 34 6.90 4.96 5.23
C SER A 34 8.34 4.66 4.81
N ASP A 35 9.31 4.89 5.70
CA ASP A 35 10.67 4.36 5.54
C ASP A 35 10.79 2.89 5.98
N MET A 36 9.64 2.26 6.31
CA MET A 36 9.47 0.84 6.59
C MET A 36 10.12 0.36 7.90
N GLU A 37 10.53 1.28 8.78
CA GLU A 37 10.90 0.98 10.16
C GLU A 37 9.65 0.71 11.02
N PHE A 38 8.93 -0.36 10.69
CA PHE A 38 7.91 -0.92 11.57
C PHE A 38 8.60 -1.90 12.50
N ASP A 39 8.59 -1.64 13.81
CA ASP A 39 8.89 -2.68 14.79
C ASP A 39 7.86 -3.81 14.62
N LYS A 40 8.30 -5.06 14.85
CA LYS A 40 7.45 -6.28 14.88
C LYS A 40 6.02 -5.93 15.28
N ALA A 41 5.08 -6.01 14.34
CA ALA A 41 3.69 -5.63 14.63
C ALA A 41 2.95 -6.73 15.42
N SER A 42 3.50 -7.94 15.44
CA SER A 42 3.00 -9.11 16.17
C SER A 42 3.84 -9.42 17.40
N GLY A 43 3.20 -9.51 18.57
CA GLY A 43 3.79 -10.07 19.79
C GLY A 43 3.92 -11.59 19.78
N ASN A 44 3.39 -12.25 18.75
CA ASN A 44 3.44 -13.70 18.58
C ASN A 44 4.54 -14.07 17.56
N PRO A 45 5.61 -14.78 17.97
CA PRO A 45 6.72 -15.14 17.08
C PRO A 45 6.31 -15.96 15.85
N TRP A 46 5.14 -16.59 15.88
CA TRP A 46 4.64 -17.53 14.87
C TRP A 46 3.55 -16.94 13.96
N GLU A 47 3.16 -15.69 14.17
CA GLU A 47 2.13 -15.00 13.39
C GLU A 47 2.75 -13.79 12.69
N THR A 48 2.61 -13.74 11.36
CA THR A 48 2.99 -12.55 10.58
C THR A 48 2.04 -11.40 10.89
N ASP A 49 2.52 -10.17 10.75
CA ASP A 49 1.72 -8.96 11.00
C ASP A 49 0.41 -8.93 10.20
N TYR A 50 0.46 -9.47 8.98
CA TYR A 50 -0.71 -9.61 8.12
C TYR A 50 -1.73 -10.64 8.63
N GLN A 51 -1.28 -11.78 9.16
CA GLN A 51 -2.18 -12.77 9.75
C GLN A 51 -2.92 -12.21 10.98
N ALA A 52 -2.21 -11.43 11.81
CA ALA A 52 -2.81 -10.75 12.96
C ALA A 52 -3.89 -9.75 12.51
N ILE A 53 -3.65 -9.00 11.43
CA ILE A 53 -4.64 -8.08 10.84
C ILE A 53 -5.86 -8.86 10.33
N GLN A 54 -5.65 -9.94 9.57
CA GLN A 54 -6.76 -10.79 9.09
C GLN A 54 -7.59 -11.37 10.23
N ARG A 55 -6.95 -11.76 11.35
CA ARG A 55 -7.67 -12.22 12.54
C ARG A 55 -8.55 -11.12 13.13
N LYS A 56 -8.01 -9.90 13.32
CA LYS A 56 -8.77 -8.76 13.85
C LYS A 56 -10.01 -8.42 13.01
N PHE A 57 -9.88 -8.43 11.69
CA PHE A 57 -11.00 -8.18 10.78
C PHE A 57 -12.08 -9.24 10.95
N ARG A 58 -11.69 -10.52 10.95
CA ARG A 58 -12.61 -11.66 11.15
C ARG A 58 -13.33 -11.62 12.51
N GLU A 59 -12.61 -11.25 13.58
CA GLU A 59 -13.19 -11.09 14.92
C GLU A 59 -14.26 -9.99 14.98
N LYS A 60 -14.19 -8.99 14.10
CA LYS A 60 -15.19 -7.92 13.97
C LYS A 60 -16.27 -8.22 12.92
N GLY A 61 -16.26 -9.40 12.32
CA GLY A 61 -17.25 -9.85 11.34
C GLY A 61 -16.93 -9.49 9.88
N TYR A 62 -15.74 -8.95 9.61
CA TYR A 62 -15.30 -8.61 8.24
C TYR A 62 -14.46 -9.73 7.64
N GLN A 63 -14.76 -10.10 6.39
CA GLN A 63 -14.04 -11.20 5.71
C GLN A 63 -12.82 -10.71 4.94
N ASN A 64 -12.88 -9.51 4.38
CA ASN A 64 -11.85 -8.94 3.54
C ASN A 64 -11.02 -7.93 4.32
N VAL A 65 -9.71 -8.04 4.16
CA VAL A 65 -8.76 -7.02 4.58
C VAL A 65 -8.50 -6.11 3.38
N PRO A 66 -8.36 -4.78 3.56
CA PRO A 66 -7.93 -3.91 2.49
C PRO A 66 -6.60 -4.38 1.90
N GLU A 67 -6.46 -4.22 0.59
CA GLU A 67 -5.17 -4.37 -0.08
C GLU A 67 -4.18 -3.35 0.51
N ILE A 68 -3.00 -3.81 0.94
CA ILE A 68 -2.00 -2.93 1.57
C ILE A 68 -0.88 -2.69 0.56
N VAL A 69 -0.71 -1.43 0.16
CA VAL A 69 0.36 -1.01 -0.73
C VAL A 69 1.36 -0.20 0.09
N PHE A 70 2.53 -0.80 0.30
CA PHE A 70 3.62 -0.11 0.97
C PHE A 70 4.50 0.60 -0.04
N TRP A 71 4.71 1.89 0.19
CA TRP A 71 5.65 2.69 -0.58
C TRP A 71 6.82 3.07 0.31
N ASN A 72 7.98 2.46 0.06
CA ASN A 72 9.20 2.80 0.78
C ASN A 72 9.78 4.12 0.23
N LEU A 73 9.73 5.17 1.05
CA LEU A 73 10.23 6.50 0.70
C LEU A 73 11.74 6.65 0.90
N ARG A 74 12.39 5.69 1.58
CA ARG A 74 13.84 5.67 1.80
C ARG A 74 14.49 4.69 0.82
N ASN A 75 15.66 5.04 0.28
CA ASN A 75 16.51 4.13 -0.48
C ASN A 75 17.16 3.08 0.47
N SER A 76 16.35 2.22 1.08
CA SER A 76 16.80 1.20 2.02
C SER A 76 16.20 -0.16 1.71
N ARG A 77 16.96 -1.23 1.99
CA ARG A 77 16.65 -2.63 1.64
C ARG A 77 15.64 -3.30 2.59
N SER A 78 15.05 -2.58 3.55
CA SER A 78 14.10 -3.16 4.50
C SER A 78 12.70 -3.23 3.92
N THR A 79 12.14 -4.43 3.82
CA THR A 79 10.74 -4.67 3.42
C THR A 79 10.02 -5.48 4.50
N PRO A 80 8.84 -5.04 4.99
CA PRO A 80 8.10 -5.65 6.09
C PRO A 80 7.31 -6.90 5.66
N VAL A 81 7.34 -7.25 4.37
CA VAL A 81 6.55 -8.32 3.76
C VAL A 81 7.38 -9.04 2.70
N LEU A 82 7.12 -10.34 2.51
CA LEU A 82 7.67 -11.10 1.39
C LEU A 82 6.91 -10.71 0.12
N ALA A 83 7.63 -10.52 -1.00
CA ALA A 83 7.08 -10.02 -2.27
C ALA A 83 5.97 -10.88 -2.90
N ASN A 84 5.68 -12.07 -2.34
CA ASN A 84 4.73 -13.06 -2.87
C ASN A 84 3.43 -13.16 -2.05
N GLN A 85 3.16 -12.24 -1.14
CA GLN A 85 1.94 -12.28 -0.32
C GLN A 85 0.75 -11.67 -1.07
N SER A 86 -0.27 -12.49 -1.35
CA SER A 86 -1.48 -12.03 -2.06
C SER A 86 -2.20 -10.92 -1.28
N GLY A 87 -2.51 -9.81 -1.96
CA GLY A 87 -3.12 -8.62 -1.37
C GLY A 87 -2.13 -7.57 -0.83
N VAL A 88 -0.83 -7.75 -1.10
CA VAL A 88 0.22 -6.81 -0.69
C VAL A 88 1.09 -6.43 -1.89
N ALA A 89 1.35 -5.13 -2.06
CA ALA A 89 2.27 -4.61 -3.08
C ALA A 89 3.38 -3.76 -2.45
N LEU A 90 4.60 -3.87 -3.01
CA LEU A 90 5.78 -3.10 -2.60
C LEU A 90 6.20 -2.16 -3.73
N VAL A 91 6.25 -0.86 -3.45
CA VAL A 91 6.78 0.17 -4.35
C VAL A 91 8.04 0.79 -3.73
N SER A 92 9.10 0.94 -4.53
CA SER A 92 10.38 1.49 -4.08
C SER A 92 10.81 2.68 -4.94
N GLY A 93 11.48 3.66 -4.33
CA GLY A 93 11.95 4.87 -5.00
C GLY A 93 11.03 6.06 -4.77
N PHE A 94 11.61 7.23 -4.46
CA PHE A 94 10.87 8.49 -4.31
C PHE A 94 11.09 9.37 -5.54
N SER A 95 10.03 9.57 -6.32
CA SER A 95 9.98 10.61 -7.35
C SER A 95 8.70 11.41 -7.14
N LYS A 96 8.79 12.75 -7.14
CA LYS A 96 7.62 13.63 -7.06
C LYS A 96 6.62 13.29 -8.17
N ASN A 97 7.12 12.97 -9.37
CA ASN A 97 6.28 12.62 -10.51
C ASN A 97 5.55 11.31 -10.28
N LEU A 98 6.22 10.29 -9.72
CA LEU A 98 5.55 9.02 -9.38
C LEU A 98 4.44 9.22 -8.35
N LEU A 99 4.67 10.04 -7.33
CA LEU A 99 3.65 10.33 -6.33
C LEU A 99 2.45 11.08 -6.94
N THR A 100 2.70 12.08 -7.77
CA THR A 100 1.64 12.82 -8.48
C THR A 100 0.83 11.90 -9.37
N MET A 101 1.50 11.10 -10.21
CA MET A 101 0.85 10.15 -11.11
C MET A 101 0.07 9.08 -10.37
N PHE A 102 0.60 8.61 -9.24
CA PHE A 102 -0.10 7.68 -8.37
C PHE A 102 -1.39 8.28 -7.77
N LEU A 103 -1.34 9.53 -7.31
CA LEU A 103 -2.50 10.22 -6.74
C LEU A 103 -3.55 10.54 -7.81
N GLU A 104 -3.12 10.95 -9.01
CA GLU A 104 -3.99 11.25 -10.15
C GLU A 104 -4.61 9.98 -10.77
N GLY A 105 -3.86 8.87 -10.78
CA GLY A 105 -4.29 7.56 -11.30
C GLY A 105 -5.13 6.71 -10.35
N GLY A 106 -5.64 7.28 -9.25
CA GLY A 106 -6.47 6.53 -8.28
C GLY A 106 -5.72 5.42 -7.53
N GLY A 107 -4.41 5.54 -7.44
CA GLY A 107 -3.55 4.62 -6.71
C GLY A 107 -3.22 3.31 -7.42
N VAL A 108 -3.44 3.24 -8.74
CA VAL A 108 -2.91 2.17 -9.60
C VAL A 108 -1.58 2.67 -10.18
N VAL A 109 -0.51 1.88 -10.02
CA VAL A 109 0.79 2.14 -10.67
C VAL A 109 1.08 0.96 -11.59
N ASN A 110 0.71 1.07 -12.86
CA ASN A 110 1.23 0.17 -13.88
C ASN A 110 2.56 0.76 -14.38
N PRO A 111 3.68 0.01 -14.33
CA PRO A 111 4.97 0.48 -14.87
C PRO A 111 4.89 0.97 -16.32
N GLU A 112 4.04 0.36 -17.15
CA GLU A 112 3.81 0.80 -18.53
C GLU A 112 3.09 2.14 -18.58
N GLU A 113 2.02 2.32 -17.80
CA GLU A 113 1.33 3.62 -17.71
C GLU A 113 2.25 4.71 -17.16
N VAL A 114 3.14 4.36 -16.24
CA VAL A 114 4.16 5.27 -15.72
C VAL A 114 5.14 5.68 -16.81
N MET A 115 5.62 4.72 -17.60
CA MET A 115 6.50 4.98 -18.73
C MET A 115 5.80 5.87 -19.76
N GLU A 116 4.58 5.51 -20.16
CA GLU A 116 3.75 6.25 -21.13
C GLU A 116 3.52 7.69 -20.68
N LEU A 117 3.11 7.90 -19.43
CA LEU A 117 2.95 9.25 -18.88
C LEU A 117 4.27 10.03 -18.90
N ALA A 118 5.39 9.41 -18.54
CA ALA A 118 6.70 10.05 -18.56
C ALA A 118 7.16 10.47 -19.97
N ILE A 119 6.74 9.75 -21.02
CA ILE A 119 7.08 10.05 -22.42
C ILE A 119 5.95 10.76 -23.19
N SER A 120 4.82 11.06 -22.56
CA SER A 120 3.68 11.74 -23.19
C SER A 120 3.87 13.25 -23.40
N GLY A 121 4.96 13.82 -22.87
CA GLY A 121 5.28 15.25 -22.96
C GLY A 121 5.51 15.74 -24.39
N GLU A 122 5.22 17.03 -24.62
CA GLU A 122 5.40 17.68 -25.93
C GLU A 122 6.83 17.56 -26.47
N GLU A 123 7.84 17.51 -25.59
CA GLU A 123 9.24 17.28 -25.95
C GLU A 123 9.51 15.93 -26.63
N TYR A 124 8.74 14.89 -26.31
CA TYR A 124 8.89 13.54 -26.83
C TYR A 124 8.09 13.31 -28.12
N LYS A 125 7.07 14.14 -28.41
CA LYS A 125 6.27 14.06 -29.65
C LYS A 125 7.08 14.25 -30.93
N LYS A 126 8.27 14.86 -30.84
CA LYS A 126 9.15 15.13 -31.99
C LYS A 126 10.19 14.03 -32.22
N LEU A 127 10.26 13.03 -31.35
CA LEU A 127 11.18 11.92 -31.52
C LEU A 127 10.66 11.00 -32.61
N VAL A 128 11.55 10.67 -33.55
CA VAL A 128 11.26 9.76 -34.65
C VAL A 128 12.10 8.51 -34.42
N VAL A 129 11.44 7.35 -34.39
CA VAL A 129 12.14 6.06 -34.31
C VAL A 129 12.65 5.73 -35.71
N PHE A 130 13.96 5.54 -35.84
CA PHE A 130 14.57 4.99 -37.05
C PHE A 130 14.91 3.52 -36.79
N ASP A 131 14.52 2.67 -37.74
CA ASP A 131 14.76 1.23 -37.78
C ASP A 131 16.10 0.86 -38.43
#